data_AF-A0A919NSN3-F1
#
_entry.id   AF-A0A919NSN3-F1
#
_cell.length_a   1.000
_cell.length_b   1.000
_cell.length_c   1.000
_cell.angle_alpha   90.00
_cell.angle_beta   90.00
_cell.angle_gamma   90.00
#
_symmetry.space_group_name_H-M   'P 1'
#
loop_
_entity.id
_entity.type
_entity.pdbx_description
1 polymer ?
#
loop_
_entity_poly.entity_id
_entity_poly.type
_entity_poly.pdbx_seq_one_letter_code
_entity_poly.pdbx_strand_id
1 'polypeptide(L)'
;MSNPPVIAPPLDTESRPATARPQPPEPRGFAAAARAANTVYRQVDGVDELPRPMTEAELATLGDPMAELLLRRGTFPTTLPALLEGLAEVAGRDVVDGVFLISESGQIPPEVAPGLRRDIRFAIVCTVRGRETDLLISAGANVDPARTFLQVAAWDERAGAFNFYMRSGTTWIWAGDSWAALEPETRGRGCFDSHVNGGVVMKELKQPWINWQSMSASIRLAADAPLRTDPLYQRVEGAEELEIKMRGLVGRWTAARLSRVAGGEAVEHPDRLLRQLLTTTTVNLTSTETASAAVTRDLVLPSGFWLNTDLLINSLHLPAAHRAWPAVPAAHYLRSLTNFGFRLEDPESGFFKSGDTFFAFLVPEVADEDNEVVRQMVRRGLITARFAACALMVDFANPVFSPARAALMRYVPTGTSPAATLGESIATAIVTAAAARPAGSPEAQFAANWALAEDEWKPEFGRRLTTYLDAVADRARTEAGFDDYVRLAESRRLDFRDTRLHEFALTLPVTEIARDAARLQMNADGTVSTRV
;
A
#
# COMPACT_ATOMS: atom_id res chain seq x y z
N MET A 1 -35.40 -28.26 -6.64
CA MET A 1 -34.75 -27.58 -7.78
C MET A 1 -34.21 -26.28 -7.23
N SER A 2 -32.97 -26.31 -6.77
CA SER A 2 -32.38 -25.26 -5.94
C SER A 2 -31.30 -24.59 -6.76
N ASN A 3 -31.42 -23.27 -6.95
CA ASN A 3 -30.42 -22.47 -7.67
C ASN A 3 -29.07 -22.55 -6.92
N PRO A 4 -27.96 -22.77 -7.64
CA PRO A 4 -26.62 -22.74 -7.04
C PRO A 4 -26.23 -21.30 -6.66
N PRO A 5 -25.34 -21.12 -5.66
CA PRO A 5 -24.85 -19.81 -5.26
C PRO A 5 -23.96 -19.21 -6.36
N VAL A 6 -24.21 -17.93 -6.67
CA VAL A 6 -23.43 -17.11 -7.60
C VAL A 6 -22.05 -16.88 -6.99
N ILE A 7 -21.06 -17.59 -7.53
CA ILE A 7 -19.64 -17.29 -7.33
C ILE A 7 -19.37 -15.96 -8.04
N ALA A 8 -18.88 -14.97 -7.30
CA ALA A 8 -18.42 -13.71 -7.89
C ALA A 8 -17.41 -14.01 -9.01
N PRO A 9 -17.53 -13.39 -10.20
CA PRO A 9 -16.67 -13.73 -11.32
C PRO A 9 -15.21 -13.36 -11.00
N PRO A 10 -14.24 -14.13 -11.52
CA PRO A 10 -12.83 -13.73 -11.46
C PRO A 10 -12.67 -12.37 -12.14
N LEU A 11 -11.86 -11.50 -11.54
CA LEU A 11 -11.41 -10.26 -12.17
C LEU A 11 -10.79 -10.61 -13.53
N ASP A 12 -11.32 -10.05 -14.61
CA ASP A 12 -10.78 -10.22 -15.97
C ASP A 12 -9.28 -9.91 -15.98
N THR A 13 -8.47 -10.96 -16.15
CA THR A 13 -7.02 -10.89 -16.35
C THR A 13 -6.72 -10.67 -17.82
N GLU A 14 -7.08 -9.50 -18.36
CA GLU A 14 -6.41 -9.04 -19.58
C GLU A 14 -4.98 -8.59 -19.21
N SER A 15 -4.00 -9.44 -19.50
CA SER A 15 -2.58 -9.11 -19.46
C SER A 15 -2.30 -8.00 -20.47
N ARG A 16 -2.35 -6.75 -20.01
CA ARG A 16 -1.95 -5.59 -20.81
C ARG A 16 -0.42 -5.43 -20.80
N PRO A 17 0.20 -5.11 -21.94
CA PRO A 17 1.62 -4.75 -21.97
C PRO A 17 1.83 -3.49 -21.12
N ALA A 18 2.91 -3.50 -20.34
CA ALA A 18 3.39 -2.34 -19.60
C ALA A 18 3.83 -1.25 -20.60
N THR A 19 2.90 -0.38 -20.98
CA THR A 19 3.17 0.79 -21.81
C THR A 19 2.54 2.01 -21.17
N ALA A 20 3.38 2.99 -20.86
CA ALA A 20 3.10 4.38 -20.57
C ALA A 20 2.00 4.68 -19.53
N ARG A 21 2.40 5.31 -18.42
CA ARG A 21 1.85 6.64 -18.13
C ARG A 21 2.56 7.41 -16.99
N PRO A 22 3.30 8.50 -17.29
CA PRO A 22 3.77 9.48 -16.29
C PRO A 22 2.70 10.52 -15.92
N GLN A 23 1.56 10.51 -16.59
CA GLN A 23 0.33 11.13 -16.14
C GLN A 23 -0.64 9.99 -15.88
N PRO A 24 -1.34 9.92 -14.73
CA PRO A 24 -2.50 9.06 -14.63
C PRO A 24 -3.36 9.30 -15.87
N PRO A 25 -3.97 8.26 -16.46
CA PRO A 25 -4.83 8.46 -17.60
C PRO A 25 -5.73 9.66 -17.39
N GLU A 26 -5.70 10.65 -18.30
CA GLU A 26 -6.86 11.53 -18.37
C GLU A 26 -8.06 10.59 -18.46
N PRO A 27 -9.01 10.75 -17.53
CA PRO A 27 -10.00 9.73 -17.32
C PRO A 27 -10.86 9.59 -18.59
N ARG A 28 -11.37 8.37 -18.83
CA ARG A 28 -11.87 7.99 -20.17
C ARG A 28 -12.89 9.01 -20.70
N GLY A 29 -12.72 9.44 -21.95
CA GLY A 29 -13.63 10.38 -22.62
C GLY A 29 -13.45 11.85 -22.24
N PHE A 30 -12.50 12.18 -21.37
CA PHE A 30 -12.20 13.57 -21.04
C PHE A 30 -11.29 14.16 -22.14
N ALA A 31 -11.82 14.59 -23.29
CA ALA A 31 -11.07 15.40 -24.25
C ALA A 31 -11.10 16.89 -23.85
N ALA A 32 -9.98 17.61 -23.98
CA ALA A 32 -9.85 18.99 -23.50
C ALA A 32 -10.69 20.04 -24.25
N ALA A 33 -11.15 19.75 -25.47
CA ALA A 33 -11.64 20.77 -26.41
C ALA A 33 -13.06 21.31 -26.16
N ALA A 34 -13.83 20.77 -25.20
CA ALA A 34 -15.24 21.16 -24.98
C ALA A 34 -15.57 21.56 -23.53
N ARG A 35 -14.56 21.87 -22.70
CA ARG A 35 -14.78 22.07 -21.26
C ARG A 35 -14.94 23.55 -20.90
N ALA A 36 -15.88 23.85 -20.02
CA ALA A 36 -15.98 25.16 -19.42
C ALA A 36 -14.77 25.38 -18.50
N ALA A 37 -14.01 26.45 -18.73
CA ALA A 37 -12.91 26.81 -17.86
C ALA A 37 -13.40 27.05 -16.43
N ASN A 38 -12.52 26.89 -15.43
CA ASN A 38 -12.82 27.20 -14.03
C ASN A 38 -14.07 26.49 -13.52
N THR A 39 -14.18 25.21 -13.84
CA THR A 39 -15.31 24.34 -13.46
C THR A 39 -14.79 23.10 -12.75
N VAL A 40 -15.53 22.65 -11.73
CA VAL A 40 -15.30 21.36 -11.09
C VAL A 40 -16.16 20.31 -11.79
N TYR A 41 -15.52 19.27 -12.31
CA TYR A 41 -16.17 18.12 -12.92
C TYR A 41 -16.20 16.96 -11.92
N ARG A 42 -17.27 16.17 -11.94
CA ARG A 42 -17.33 14.87 -11.26
C ARG A 42 -17.05 13.78 -12.28
N GLN A 43 -16.18 12.86 -11.88
CA GLN A 43 -15.99 11.58 -12.57
C GLN A 43 -15.58 10.50 -11.57
N VAL A 44 -16.54 9.70 -11.14
CA VAL A 44 -16.31 8.53 -10.30
C VAL A 44 -16.30 7.30 -11.20
N ASP A 45 -15.12 6.77 -11.48
CA ASP A 45 -14.95 5.61 -12.37
C ASP A 45 -15.76 4.40 -11.88
N GLY A 46 -16.55 3.81 -12.79
CA GLY A 46 -17.48 2.72 -12.47
C GLY A 46 -18.91 3.17 -12.16
N VAL A 47 -19.11 4.45 -11.86
CA VAL A 47 -20.43 5.07 -11.69
C VAL A 47 -20.75 6.01 -12.85
N ASP A 48 -19.79 6.86 -13.22
CA ASP A 48 -19.96 7.82 -14.31
C ASP A 48 -19.44 7.27 -15.64
N GLU A 49 -20.27 7.36 -16.68
CA GLU A 49 -19.85 7.02 -18.05
C GLU A 49 -18.89 8.07 -18.63
N LEU A 50 -19.16 9.35 -18.35
CA LEU A 50 -18.39 10.49 -18.82
C LEU A 50 -18.33 11.60 -17.76
N PRO A 51 -17.31 12.47 -17.83
CA PRO A 51 -17.17 13.56 -16.88
C PRO A 51 -18.26 14.60 -17.07
N ARG A 52 -18.84 15.07 -15.97
CA ARG A 52 -19.88 16.10 -15.99
C ARG A 52 -19.60 17.21 -15.01
N PRO A 53 -19.99 18.47 -15.28
CA PRO A 53 -19.92 19.53 -14.29
C PRO A 53 -20.66 19.13 -13.02
N MET A 54 -20.08 19.43 -11.86
CA MET A 54 -20.78 19.32 -10.59
C MET A 54 -21.82 20.41 -10.47
N THR A 55 -22.99 20.06 -9.95
CA THR A 55 -24.00 21.04 -9.55
C THR A 55 -23.55 21.80 -8.30
N GLU A 56 -24.10 22.98 -8.05
CA GLU A 56 -23.83 23.73 -6.82
C GLU A 56 -24.16 22.93 -5.56
N ALA A 57 -25.22 22.11 -5.60
CA ALA A 57 -25.62 21.26 -4.49
C ALA A 57 -24.57 20.17 -4.20
N GLU A 58 -24.05 19.50 -5.24
CA GLU A 58 -22.95 18.52 -5.09
C GLU A 58 -21.68 19.19 -4.59
N LEU A 59 -21.32 20.36 -5.11
CA LEU A 59 -20.13 21.07 -4.65
C LEU A 59 -20.25 21.52 -3.19
N ALA A 60 -21.47 21.87 -2.74
CA ALA A 60 -21.75 22.22 -1.34
C ALA A 60 -21.66 21.04 -0.37
N THR A 61 -21.71 19.78 -0.86
CA THR A 61 -21.47 18.61 0.00
C THR A 61 -19.99 18.39 0.30
N LEU A 62 -19.08 18.99 -0.46
CA LEU A 62 -17.64 18.91 -0.21
C LEU A 62 -17.23 19.94 0.86
N GLY A 63 -16.87 19.43 2.05
CA GLY A 63 -16.49 20.19 3.23
C GLY A 63 -14.98 20.30 3.45
N ASP A 64 -14.15 19.72 2.60
CA ASP A 64 -12.68 19.80 2.70
C ASP A 64 -12.12 21.19 2.30
N PRO A 65 -10.88 21.54 2.69
CA PRO A 65 -10.31 22.84 2.37
C PRO A 65 -10.15 23.14 0.87
N MET A 66 -9.91 22.14 0.03
CA MET A 66 -9.76 22.35 -1.41
C MET A 66 -11.08 22.87 -2.02
N ALA A 67 -12.21 22.24 -1.65
CA ALA A 67 -13.51 22.69 -2.10
C ALA A 67 -13.94 24.02 -1.46
N GLU A 68 -13.91 24.14 -0.13
CA GLU A 68 -14.50 25.28 0.58
C GLU A 68 -13.72 26.58 0.47
N LEU A 69 -12.40 26.48 0.46
CA LEU A 69 -11.53 27.66 0.52
C LEU A 69 -11.13 28.15 -0.87
N LEU A 70 -11.14 27.28 -1.88
CA LEU A 70 -10.71 27.63 -3.24
C LEU A 70 -11.85 27.47 -4.26
N LEU A 71 -12.25 26.23 -4.56
CA LEU A 71 -13.10 25.95 -5.73
C LEU A 71 -14.47 26.62 -5.64
N ARG A 72 -15.12 26.57 -4.47
CA ARG A 72 -16.43 27.23 -4.22
C ARG A 72 -16.35 28.75 -4.23
N ARG A 73 -15.15 29.33 -4.15
CA ARG A 73 -14.89 30.78 -4.20
C ARG A 73 -14.49 31.26 -5.58
N GLY A 74 -14.49 30.38 -6.59
CA GLY A 74 -14.08 30.73 -7.94
C GLY A 74 -12.56 30.69 -8.17
N THR A 75 -11.78 30.15 -7.23
CA THR A 75 -10.32 30.04 -7.35
C THR A 75 -9.95 28.65 -7.87
N PHE A 76 -9.40 28.61 -9.09
CA PHE A 76 -9.02 27.37 -9.79
C PHE A 76 -7.50 27.36 -10.04
N PRO A 77 -6.68 27.00 -9.03
CA PRO A 77 -5.23 27.01 -9.21
C PRO A 77 -4.82 26.00 -10.27
N THR A 78 -3.97 26.44 -11.20
CA THR A 78 -3.50 25.61 -12.32
C THR A 78 -2.07 25.13 -12.16
N THR A 79 -1.37 25.57 -11.12
CA THR A 79 0.00 25.16 -10.79
C THR A 79 0.11 24.88 -9.29
N LEU A 80 1.12 24.12 -8.90
CA LEU A 80 1.41 23.85 -7.49
C LEU A 80 1.66 25.16 -6.70
N PRO A 81 2.50 26.11 -7.15
CA PRO A 81 2.67 27.38 -6.45
C PRO A 81 1.36 28.16 -6.26
N ALA A 82 0.50 28.25 -7.29
CA ALA A 82 -0.78 28.94 -7.18
C ALA A 82 -1.75 28.26 -6.21
N LEU A 83 -1.70 26.92 -6.13
CA LEU A 83 -2.48 26.17 -5.14
C LEU A 83 -2.02 26.49 -3.71
N LEU A 84 -0.71 26.44 -3.46
CA LEU A 84 -0.14 26.73 -2.15
C LEU A 84 -0.37 28.19 -1.72
N GLU A 85 -0.19 29.14 -2.65
CA GLU A 85 -0.47 30.56 -2.42
C GLU A 85 -1.93 30.80 -2.08
N GLY A 86 -2.87 30.22 -2.84
CA GLY A 86 -4.30 30.36 -2.55
C GLY A 86 -4.69 29.79 -1.19
N LEU A 87 -4.13 28.64 -0.79
CA LEU A 87 -4.36 28.06 0.53
C LEU A 87 -3.77 28.94 1.65
N ALA A 88 -2.55 29.46 1.45
CA ALA A 88 -1.87 30.32 2.40
C ALA A 88 -2.59 31.67 2.59
N GLU A 89 -3.08 32.27 1.51
CA GLU A 89 -3.86 33.52 1.54
C GLU A 89 -5.10 33.35 2.40
N VAL A 90 -5.86 32.27 2.20
CA VAL A 90 -7.08 32.02 2.98
C VAL A 90 -6.78 31.66 4.44
N ALA A 91 -5.67 30.96 4.69
CA ALA A 91 -5.24 30.63 6.06
C ALA A 91 -4.59 31.82 6.79
N GLY A 92 -4.13 32.85 6.07
CA GLY A 92 -3.37 33.98 6.63
C GLY A 92 -1.98 33.61 7.16
N ARG A 93 -1.41 32.47 6.71
CA ARG A 93 -0.10 31.94 7.14
C ARG A 93 0.43 30.93 6.13
N ASP A 94 1.70 30.54 6.25
CA ASP A 94 2.20 29.35 5.55
C ASP A 94 1.42 28.11 6.04
N VAL A 95 0.95 27.31 5.09
CA VAL A 95 0.19 26.07 5.29
C VAL A 95 1.02 24.82 5.00
N VAL A 96 2.22 24.97 4.43
CA VAL A 96 3.09 23.85 4.08
C VAL A 96 3.80 23.35 5.34
N ASP A 97 3.43 22.14 5.74
CA ASP A 97 3.95 21.45 6.93
C ASP A 97 5.09 20.48 6.63
N GLY A 98 5.34 20.20 5.35
CA GLY A 98 6.42 19.33 4.91
C GLY A 98 6.41 19.18 3.39
N VAL A 99 7.61 19.14 2.81
CA VAL A 99 7.84 18.89 1.38
C VAL A 99 8.73 17.65 1.27
N PHE A 100 8.32 16.67 0.49
CA PHE A 100 9.01 15.41 0.34
C PHE A 100 9.24 15.09 -1.13
N LEU A 101 10.26 14.29 -1.40
CA LEU A 101 10.68 13.99 -2.77
C LEU A 101 10.76 12.48 -2.99
N ILE A 102 10.17 12.01 -4.08
CA ILE A 102 10.23 10.61 -4.53
C ILE A 102 10.70 10.53 -5.98
N SER A 103 11.52 9.52 -6.28
CA SER A 103 11.92 9.14 -7.63
C SER A 103 12.48 7.72 -7.66
N GLU A 104 11.86 6.84 -8.43
CA GLU A 104 12.27 5.44 -8.64
C GLU A 104 13.62 5.29 -9.34
N SER A 105 14.13 6.36 -9.93
CA SER A 105 15.49 6.43 -10.49
C SER A 105 16.39 7.43 -9.76
N GLY A 106 15.89 8.03 -8.67
CA GLY A 106 16.54 9.14 -7.97
C GLY A 106 17.93 8.77 -7.45
N GLN A 107 18.15 7.51 -7.11
CA GLN A 107 19.42 7.02 -6.57
C GLN A 107 20.41 6.57 -7.66
N ILE A 108 19.98 6.48 -8.92
CA ILE A 108 20.88 6.23 -10.05
C ILE A 108 21.61 7.54 -10.36
N PRO A 109 22.96 7.58 -10.33
CA PRO A 109 23.67 8.84 -10.56
C PRO A 109 23.42 9.41 -11.97
N PRO A 110 23.13 10.72 -12.11
CA PRO A 110 22.92 11.37 -13.42
C PRO A 110 24.04 11.17 -14.43
N GLU A 111 25.29 11.13 -13.96
CA GLU A 111 26.48 10.89 -14.76
C GLU A 111 26.57 9.47 -15.33
N VAL A 112 25.92 8.49 -14.69
CA VAL A 112 25.87 7.09 -15.15
C VAL A 112 24.75 6.89 -16.18
N ALA A 113 23.68 7.67 -16.09
CA ALA A 113 22.52 7.56 -16.97
C ALA A 113 21.92 8.94 -17.28
N PRO A 114 22.57 9.74 -18.17
CA PRO A 114 22.15 11.11 -18.44
C PRO A 114 20.81 11.20 -19.20
N GLY A 115 20.48 10.18 -20.01
CA GLY A 115 19.21 10.10 -20.74
C GLY A 115 18.07 9.45 -19.95
N LEU A 116 18.32 8.98 -18.72
CA LEU A 116 17.31 8.32 -17.92
C LEU A 116 16.27 9.34 -17.46
N ARG A 117 15.00 9.01 -17.73
CA ARG A 117 13.87 9.78 -17.25
C ARG A 117 13.72 9.62 -15.74
N ARG A 118 13.64 10.75 -15.02
CA ARG A 118 13.68 10.74 -13.55
C ARG A 118 12.34 10.88 -12.83
N ASP A 119 11.32 11.42 -13.51
CA ASP A 119 9.96 11.62 -12.99
C ASP A 119 9.92 11.95 -11.48
N ILE A 120 10.64 13.00 -11.11
CA ILE A 120 10.77 13.38 -9.71
C ILE A 120 9.46 14.03 -9.29
N ARG A 121 8.92 13.63 -8.14
CA ARG A 121 7.64 14.13 -7.64
C ARG A 121 7.79 14.74 -6.26
N PHE A 122 7.10 15.85 -6.05
CA PHE A 122 6.83 16.38 -4.73
C PHE A 122 5.62 15.65 -4.15
N ALA A 123 5.74 15.23 -2.89
CA ALA A 123 4.62 14.98 -2.00
C ALA A 123 4.62 16.08 -0.93
N ILE A 124 3.53 16.81 -0.80
CA ILE A 124 3.43 17.96 0.09
C ILE A 124 2.28 17.73 1.06
N VAL A 125 2.58 17.98 2.33
CA VAL A 125 1.63 17.91 3.43
C VAL A 125 1.27 19.34 3.80
N CYS A 126 -0.03 19.65 3.82
CA CYS A 126 -0.52 20.96 4.25
C CYS A 126 -1.47 20.86 5.44
N THR A 127 -1.34 21.81 6.36
CA THR A 127 -2.26 22.04 7.46
C THR A 127 -2.84 23.43 7.35
N VAL A 128 -4.15 23.49 7.12
CA VAL A 128 -4.89 24.71 6.81
C VAL A 128 -5.76 25.13 8.00
N ARG A 129 -6.52 24.21 8.58
CA ARG A 129 -7.57 24.49 9.57
C ARG A 129 -7.20 24.20 11.03
N GLY A 130 -6.02 23.63 11.30
CA GLY A 130 -5.68 23.24 12.67
C GLY A 130 -4.23 22.83 12.88
N ARG A 131 -4.03 21.73 13.62
CA ARG A 131 -2.72 21.10 13.85
C ARG A 131 -2.54 19.78 13.12
N GLU A 132 -3.61 19.24 12.56
CA GLU A 132 -3.58 17.99 11.81
C GLU A 132 -3.48 18.29 10.32
N THR A 133 -2.80 17.42 9.59
CA THR A 133 -2.71 17.50 8.14
C THR A 133 -4.10 17.43 7.52
N ASP A 134 -4.40 18.43 6.69
CA ASP A 134 -5.67 18.54 5.98
C ASP A 134 -5.55 18.11 4.51
N LEU A 135 -4.39 18.32 3.86
CA LEU A 135 -4.19 17.97 2.46
C LEU A 135 -2.88 17.21 2.25
N LEU A 136 -2.94 16.25 1.34
CA LEU A 136 -1.78 15.68 0.65
C LEU A 136 -1.84 16.11 -0.81
N ILE A 137 -0.76 16.71 -1.28
CA ILE A 137 -0.64 17.19 -2.67
C ILE A 137 0.49 16.41 -3.34
N SER A 138 0.23 15.87 -4.53
CA SER A 138 1.23 15.21 -5.36
C SER A 138 1.38 15.94 -6.69
N ALA A 139 2.61 16.28 -7.06
CA ALA A 139 2.91 16.99 -8.31
C ALA A 139 4.31 16.63 -8.83
N GLY A 140 4.51 16.65 -10.16
CA GLY A 140 5.87 16.50 -10.70
C GLY A 140 6.74 17.72 -10.36
N ALA A 141 7.96 17.46 -9.90
CA ALA A 141 8.92 18.45 -9.43
C ALA A 141 9.89 18.93 -10.52
N ASN A 142 10.21 18.10 -11.49
CA ASN A 142 11.20 18.39 -12.55
C ASN A 142 10.58 18.61 -13.94
N VAL A 143 9.29 18.97 -13.99
CA VAL A 143 8.52 19.24 -15.22
C VAL A 143 7.85 20.60 -15.08
N ASP A 144 7.56 21.27 -16.20
CA ASP A 144 6.80 22.53 -16.23
C ASP A 144 5.55 22.44 -15.30
N PRO A 145 5.46 23.29 -14.26
CA PRO A 145 4.35 23.29 -13.30
C PRO A 145 2.96 23.45 -13.94
N ALA A 146 2.87 24.07 -15.12
CA ALA A 146 1.61 24.23 -15.85
C ALA A 146 1.21 22.95 -16.61
N ARG A 147 2.14 22.02 -16.86
CA ARG A 147 1.92 20.81 -17.65
C ARG A 147 2.01 19.52 -16.83
N THR A 148 2.68 19.57 -15.69
CA THR A 148 2.80 18.44 -14.77
C THR A 148 1.44 18.04 -14.19
N PHE A 149 1.32 16.79 -13.76
CA PHE A 149 0.12 16.37 -13.02
C PHE A 149 0.06 17.13 -11.68
N LEU A 150 -1.16 17.37 -11.20
CA LEU A 150 -1.39 17.95 -9.88
C LEU A 150 -2.62 17.26 -9.28
N GLN A 151 -2.41 16.56 -8.17
CA GLN A 151 -3.42 15.77 -7.49
C GLN A 151 -3.48 16.16 -6.02
N VAL A 152 -4.67 16.09 -5.42
CA VAL A 152 -4.92 16.45 -4.03
C VAL A 152 -5.82 15.40 -3.39
N ALA A 153 -5.41 14.86 -2.25
CA ALA A 153 -6.32 14.21 -1.31
C ALA A 153 -6.56 15.18 -0.14
N ALA A 154 -7.80 15.63 0.04
CA ALA A 154 -8.16 16.63 1.04
C ALA A 154 -9.15 16.05 2.05
N TRP A 155 -8.85 16.19 3.33
CA TRP A 155 -9.68 15.67 4.41
C TRP A 155 -10.93 16.54 4.63
N ASP A 156 -12.08 15.88 4.64
CA ASP A 156 -13.39 16.45 4.97
C ASP A 156 -13.81 15.99 6.37
N GLU A 157 -13.72 16.91 7.34
CA GLU A 157 -14.08 16.64 8.73
C GLU A 157 -15.55 16.25 8.90
N ARG A 158 -16.44 16.81 8.06
CA ARG A 158 -17.88 16.54 8.12
C ARG A 158 -18.21 15.15 7.56
N ALA A 159 -17.56 14.75 6.48
CA ALA A 159 -17.75 13.43 5.88
C ALA A 159 -16.93 12.33 6.59
N GLY A 160 -15.89 12.71 7.35
CA GLY A 160 -14.93 11.79 7.94
C GLY A 160 -14.16 11.02 6.89
N ALA A 161 -13.82 11.66 5.77
CA ALA A 161 -13.26 11.03 4.56
C ALA A 161 -12.33 11.99 3.82
N PHE A 162 -11.45 11.44 2.97
CA PHE A 162 -10.72 12.21 1.97
C PHE A 162 -11.54 12.37 0.70
N ASN A 163 -11.52 13.56 0.12
CA ASN A 163 -11.94 13.84 -1.25
C ASN A 163 -10.71 13.85 -2.17
N PHE A 164 -10.83 13.20 -3.34
CA PHE A 164 -9.74 13.06 -4.29
C PHE A 164 -9.95 13.97 -5.50
N TYR A 165 -8.98 14.83 -5.77
CA TYR A 165 -9.01 15.81 -6.84
C TYR A 165 -7.84 15.66 -7.81
N MET A 166 -8.08 15.93 -9.09
CA MET A 166 -7.05 16.01 -10.11
C MET A 166 -7.26 17.23 -11.00
N ARG A 167 -6.18 17.98 -11.24
CA ARG A 167 -6.19 19.08 -12.20
C ARG A 167 -6.16 18.54 -13.63
N SER A 168 -6.99 19.10 -14.50
CA SER A 168 -6.88 18.93 -15.95
C SER A 168 -7.09 20.27 -16.65
N GLY A 169 -6.01 20.81 -17.22
CA GLY A 169 -5.99 22.16 -17.80
C GLY A 169 -6.36 23.22 -16.77
N THR A 170 -7.38 24.02 -17.08
CA THR A 170 -7.95 25.07 -16.22
C THR A 170 -9.14 24.60 -15.39
N THR A 171 -9.31 23.27 -15.24
CA THR A 171 -10.44 22.64 -14.54
C THR A 171 -9.94 21.64 -13.53
N TRP A 172 -10.81 21.29 -12.58
CA TRP A 172 -10.54 20.27 -11.58
C TRP A 172 -11.57 19.15 -11.69
N ILE A 173 -11.12 17.92 -11.51
CA ILE A 173 -11.97 16.73 -11.46
C ILE A 173 -12.00 16.24 -10.02
N TRP A 174 -13.19 16.10 -9.44
CA TRP A 174 -13.41 15.31 -8.23
C TRP A 174 -13.67 13.86 -8.64
N ALA A 175 -12.77 12.97 -8.19
CA ALA A 175 -12.74 11.56 -8.57
C ALA A 175 -13.53 10.65 -7.60
N GLY A 176 -14.11 11.24 -6.54
CA GLY A 176 -14.79 10.52 -5.47
C GLY A 176 -14.17 10.78 -4.10
N ASP A 177 -14.69 10.09 -3.08
CA ASP A 177 -14.22 10.17 -1.70
C ASP A 177 -13.78 8.80 -1.15
N SER A 178 -13.29 8.77 0.09
CA SER A 178 -12.88 7.53 0.76
C SER A 178 -13.99 6.48 0.86
N TRP A 179 -15.26 6.89 0.92
CA TRP A 179 -16.40 5.97 0.99
C TRP A 179 -16.66 5.32 -0.36
N ALA A 180 -16.58 6.09 -1.44
CA ALA A 180 -16.67 5.58 -2.79
C ALA A 180 -15.61 4.52 -3.08
N ALA A 181 -14.41 4.58 -2.50
CA ALA A 181 -13.40 3.51 -2.66
C ALA A 181 -13.86 2.13 -2.13
N LEU A 182 -14.85 2.11 -1.24
CA LEU A 182 -15.32 0.89 -0.59
C LEU A 182 -16.47 0.22 -1.32
N GLU A 183 -17.08 0.89 -2.29
CA GLU A 183 -18.23 0.38 -3.03
C GLU A 183 -17.80 -0.61 -4.14
N PRO A 184 -18.59 -1.68 -4.40
CA PRO A 184 -18.26 -2.69 -5.40
C PRO A 184 -18.06 -2.13 -6.82
N GLU A 185 -18.84 -1.11 -7.19
CA GLU A 185 -18.86 -0.55 -8.56
C GLU A 185 -17.60 0.22 -8.90
N THR A 186 -16.94 0.79 -7.88
CA THR A 186 -15.86 1.78 -7.98
C THR A 186 -14.52 1.26 -7.46
N ARG A 187 -14.52 0.29 -6.54
CA ARG A 187 -13.29 -0.29 -5.98
C ARG A 187 -12.39 -0.85 -7.09
N GLY A 188 -11.10 -0.49 -7.04
CA GLY A 188 -10.12 -0.94 -8.03
C GLY A 188 -10.26 -0.26 -9.40
N ARG A 189 -11.01 0.84 -9.50
CA ARG A 189 -11.23 1.61 -10.73
C ARG A 189 -10.86 3.08 -10.51
N GLY A 190 -10.41 3.75 -11.57
CA GLY A 190 -9.96 5.15 -11.51
C GLY A 190 -8.96 5.37 -10.41
N CYS A 191 -9.12 6.42 -9.60
CA CYS A 191 -8.25 6.71 -8.46
C CYS A 191 -8.27 5.61 -7.37
N PHE A 192 -9.31 4.79 -7.31
CA PHE A 192 -9.47 3.74 -6.30
C PHE A 192 -8.75 2.44 -6.67
N ASP A 193 -7.95 2.42 -7.75
CA ASP A 193 -6.98 1.36 -7.95
C ASP A 193 -5.73 1.52 -7.09
N SER A 194 -5.29 2.75 -6.84
CA SER A 194 -4.26 3.04 -5.85
C SER A 194 -4.84 3.22 -4.44
N HIS A 195 -6.05 3.79 -4.32
CA HIS A 195 -6.70 4.08 -3.03
C HIS A 195 -7.81 3.07 -2.66
N VAL A 196 -7.59 1.76 -2.87
CA VAL A 196 -8.62 0.70 -2.71
C VAL A 196 -9.33 0.64 -1.35
N ASN A 197 -8.69 1.17 -0.30
CA ASN A 197 -9.22 1.22 1.07
C ASN A 197 -9.78 2.60 1.46
N GLY A 198 -9.81 3.56 0.52
CA GLY A 198 -10.27 4.94 0.73
C GLY A 198 -9.29 5.85 1.48
N GLY A 199 -8.22 5.28 2.04
CA GLY A 199 -7.19 6.03 2.75
C GLY A 199 -6.06 6.52 1.85
N VAL A 200 -5.09 7.17 2.50
CA VAL A 200 -3.80 7.50 1.89
C VAL A 200 -2.94 6.25 1.79
N VAL A 201 -2.06 6.17 0.79
CA VAL A 201 -1.26 4.97 0.50
C VAL A 201 0.15 5.14 1.05
N MET A 202 0.64 4.14 1.78
CA MET A 202 1.96 4.16 2.41
C MET A 202 3.03 3.35 1.66
N LYS A 203 2.82 3.09 0.37
CA LYS A 203 3.76 2.35 -0.49
C LYS A 203 5.15 3.01 -0.45
N GLU A 204 6.16 2.21 -0.10
CA GLU A 204 7.58 2.59 0.03
C GLU A 204 7.88 3.54 1.20
N LEU A 205 6.90 3.80 2.09
CA LEU A 205 7.06 4.66 3.26
C LEU A 205 7.27 3.85 4.53
N LYS A 206 8.39 3.11 4.54
CA LYS A 206 8.99 2.48 5.70
C LYS A 206 10.49 2.43 5.48
N GLN A 207 11.27 2.58 6.55
CA GLN A 207 12.73 2.47 6.48
C GLN A 207 13.17 1.27 5.62
N PRO A 208 14.07 1.46 4.63
CA PRO A 208 14.91 2.65 4.41
C PRO A 208 14.32 3.70 3.44
N TRP A 209 13.01 3.69 3.18
CA TRP A 209 12.31 4.61 2.27
C TRP A 209 12.85 4.53 0.84
N ILE A 210 12.65 3.35 0.23
CA ILE A 210 13.43 2.85 -0.91
C ILE A 210 13.63 3.83 -2.06
N ASN A 211 12.63 4.60 -2.46
CA ASN A 211 12.73 5.56 -3.58
C ASN A 211 12.56 7.03 -3.15
N TRP A 212 12.58 7.29 -1.84
CA TRP A 212 12.37 8.62 -1.30
C TRP A 212 13.70 9.29 -0.90
N GLN A 213 13.71 10.61 -0.92
CA GLN A 213 14.71 11.39 -0.20
C GLN A 213 14.52 11.14 1.31
N SER A 214 15.55 10.64 1.98
CA SER A 214 15.48 10.28 3.41
C SER A 214 16.85 10.36 4.08
N MET A 215 16.89 10.10 5.39
CA MET A 215 18.16 9.88 6.09
C MET A 215 18.94 8.64 5.60
N SER A 216 18.29 7.70 4.92
CA SER A 216 18.93 6.47 4.42
C SER A 216 19.51 6.61 3.01
N ALA A 217 18.90 7.44 2.15
CA ALA A 217 19.39 7.68 0.80
C ALA A 217 18.94 9.04 0.25
N SER A 218 19.74 9.62 -0.63
CA SER A 218 19.42 10.87 -1.29
C SER A 218 19.07 10.68 -2.77
N ILE A 219 18.09 11.45 -3.24
CA ILE A 219 17.79 11.65 -4.65
C ILE A 219 18.86 12.54 -5.26
N ARG A 220 19.54 12.04 -6.29
CA ARG A 220 20.64 12.70 -6.97
C ARG A 220 20.14 13.51 -8.16
N LEU A 221 20.39 14.81 -8.11
CA LEU A 221 20.13 15.74 -9.22
C LEU A 221 21.41 16.04 -9.99
N ALA A 222 21.29 16.24 -11.31
CA ALA A 222 22.37 16.82 -12.11
C ALA A 222 22.76 18.20 -11.56
N ALA A 223 24.02 18.61 -11.74
CA ALA A 223 24.54 19.85 -11.16
C ALA A 223 23.80 21.11 -11.65
N ASP A 224 23.31 21.08 -12.89
CA ASP A 224 22.58 22.13 -13.59
C ASP A 224 21.05 21.95 -13.55
N ALA A 225 20.53 20.96 -12.81
CA ALA A 225 19.09 20.70 -12.75
C ALA A 225 18.33 21.92 -12.18
N PRO A 226 17.33 22.48 -12.90
CA PRO A 226 16.58 23.66 -12.46
C PRO A 226 15.90 23.48 -11.09
N LEU A 227 15.50 22.24 -10.78
CA LEU A 227 14.92 21.85 -9.49
C LEU A 227 15.80 22.25 -8.29
N ARG A 228 17.13 22.32 -8.46
CA ARG A 228 18.04 22.75 -7.39
C ARG A 228 17.80 24.19 -6.94
N THR A 229 17.22 25.04 -7.78
CA THR A 229 16.88 26.43 -7.42
C THR A 229 15.41 26.63 -7.05
N ASP A 230 14.61 25.55 -7.07
CA ASP A 230 13.19 25.62 -6.72
C ASP A 230 13.01 25.88 -5.20
N PRO A 231 12.20 26.87 -4.79
CA PRO A 231 11.97 27.17 -3.38
C PRO A 231 11.39 26.01 -2.56
N LEU A 232 10.57 25.13 -3.16
CA LEU A 232 10.04 23.94 -2.50
C LEU A 232 11.12 22.88 -2.33
N TYR A 233 12.00 22.72 -3.33
CA TYR A 233 13.13 21.78 -3.22
C TYR A 233 14.07 22.15 -2.06
N GLN A 234 14.27 23.44 -1.81
CA GLN A 234 15.06 23.93 -0.68
C GLN A 234 14.45 23.64 0.70
N ARG A 235 13.19 23.20 0.74
CA ARG A 235 12.45 22.83 1.96
C ARG A 235 12.27 21.32 2.10
N VAL A 236 12.88 20.51 1.24
CA VAL A 236 12.68 19.05 1.25
C VAL A 236 13.18 18.45 2.56
N GLU A 237 12.29 17.73 3.22
CA GLU A 237 12.52 16.94 4.43
C GLU A 237 12.74 15.46 4.07
N GLY A 238 13.25 14.69 5.02
CA GLY A 238 13.40 13.25 4.88
C GLY A 238 12.07 12.50 5.01
N ALA A 239 11.91 11.43 4.24
CA ALA A 239 10.69 10.62 4.22
C ALA A 239 10.34 9.94 5.55
N GLU A 240 11.29 9.84 6.48
CA GLU A 240 11.02 9.44 7.86
C GLU A 240 9.94 10.31 8.53
N GLU A 241 9.88 11.60 8.23
CA GLU A 241 8.86 12.52 8.74
C GLU A 241 7.52 12.36 7.98
N LEU A 242 7.57 12.07 6.68
CA LEU A 242 6.37 11.78 5.90
C LEU A 242 5.69 10.50 6.39
N GLU A 243 6.46 9.45 6.69
CA GLU A 243 5.92 8.20 7.22
C GLU A 243 5.07 8.44 8.47
N ILE A 244 5.55 9.26 9.41
CA ILE A 244 4.81 9.59 10.64
C ILE A 244 3.49 10.29 10.31
N LYS A 245 3.52 11.30 9.42
CA LYS A 245 2.33 12.04 8.99
C LYS A 245 1.32 11.12 8.29
N MET A 246 1.79 10.24 7.42
CA MET A 246 0.95 9.28 6.67
C MET A 246 0.29 8.25 7.59
N ARG A 247 1.02 7.69 8.56
CA ARG A 247 0.44 6.83 9.61
C ARG A 247 -0.67 7.54 10.38
N GLY A 248 -0.47 8.83 10.69
CA GLY A 248 -1.49 9.68 11.31
C GLY A 248 -2.77 9.78 10.47
N LEU A 249 -2.64 10.02 9.15
CA LEU A 249 -3.76 10.10 8.22
C LEU A 249 -4.48 8.77 8.02
N VAL A 250 -3.74 7.66 7.94
CA VAL A 250 -4.30 6.30 7.93
C VAL A 250 -5.09 6.03 9.21
N GLY A 251 -4.54 6.39 10.37
CA GLY A 251 -5.20 6.29 11.66
C GLY A 251 -6.48 7.12 11.74
N ARG A 252 -6.45 8.37 11.23
CA ARG A 252 -7.60 9.29 11.19
C ARG A 252 -8.74 8.73 10.33
N TRP A 253 -8.45 8.28 9.11
CA TRP A 253 -9.44 7.63 8.24
C TRP A 253 -10.00 6.36 8.88
N THR A 254 -9.14 5.48 9.39
CA THR A 254 -9.57 4.24 10.05
C THR A 254 -10.49 4.55 11.23
N ALA A 255 -10.16 5.59 12.01
CA ALA A 255 -10.94 5.97 13.16
C ALA A 255 -12.33 6.50 12.78
N ALA A 256 -12.40 7.40 11.79
CA ALA A 256 -13.67 7.90 11.26
C ALA A 256 -14.51 6.77 10.66
N ARG A 257 -13.87 5.89 9.89
CA ARG A 257 -14.51 4.74 9.25
C ARG A 257 -15.17 3.84 10.27
N LEU A 258 -14.43 3.40 11.29
CA LEU A 258 -14.95 2.52 12.36
C LEU A 258 -16.02 3.21 13.20
N SER A 259 -15.89 4.51 13.48
CA SER A 259 -16.94 5.25 14.20
C SER A 259 -18.25 5.29 13.42
N ARG A 260 -18.20 5.36 12.08
CA ARG A 260 -19.41 5.32 11.24
C ARG A 260 -20.01 3.93 11.13
N VAL A 261 -19.19 2.92 10.79
CA VAL A 261 -19.72 1.58 10.46
C VAL A 261 -19.88 0.67 11.68
N ALA A 262 -19.32 1.05 12.83
CA ALA A 262 -19.33 0.27 14.07
C ALA A 262 -19.55 1.15 15.31
N GLY A 263 -20.24 2.29 15.17
CA GLY A 263 -20.52 3.24 16.25
C GLY A 263 -21.64 2.83 17.21
N GLY A 264 -22.34 1.73 16.93
CA GLY A 264 -23.47 1.23 17.72
C GLY A 264 -23.38 -0.27 18.04
N GLU A 265 -24.52 -0.91 18.30
CA GLU A 265 -24.58 -2.34 18.62
C GLU A 265 -24.34 -3.27 17.42
N ALA A 266 -24.21 -2.71 16.21
CA ALA A 266 -24.02 -3.45 14.98
C ALA A 266 -22.86 -2.88 14.15
N VAL A 267 -22.27 -3.75 13.34
CA VAL A 267 -21.25 -3.45 12.34
C VAL A 267 -21.84 -3.62 10.95
N GLU A 268 -21.84 -2.55 10.16
CA GLU A 268 -22.22 -2.59 8.75
C GLU A 268 -21.08 -3.17 7.91
N HIS A 269 -21.41 -4.11 7.02
CA HIS A 269 -20.46 -4.74 6.09
C HIS A 269 -19.12 -5.16 6.74
N PRO A 270 -19.14 -6.07 7.75
CA PRO A 270 -17.92 -6.49 8.44
C PRO A 270 -16.92 -7.16 7.50
N ASP A 271 -17.37 -7.72 6.36
CA ASP A 271 -16.51 -8.18 5.26
C ASP A 271 -15.56 -7.10 4.73
N ARG A 272 -15.98 -5.83 4.69
CA ARG A 272 -15.13 -4.72 4.24
C ARG A 272 -14.01 -4.42 5.22
N LEU A 273 -14.20 -4.70 6.52
CA LEU A 273 -13.18 -4.52 7.56
C LEU A 273 -12.26 -5.74 7.65
N LEU A 274 -12.84 -6.93 7.77
CA LEU A 274 -12.06 -8.16 7.95
C LEU A 274 -11.28 -8.59 6.72
N ARG A 275 -11.59 -8.02 5.54
CA ARG A 275 -10.74 -8.14 4.36
C ARG A 275 -9.29 -7.72 4.64
N GLN A 276 -9.07 -6.70 5.47
CA GLN A 276 -7.74 -6.21 5.83
C GLN A 276 -7.02 -7.09 6.87
N LEU A 277 -7.74 -8.01 7.51
CA LEU A 277 -7.16 -9.06 8.36
C LEU A 277 -6.87 -10.35 7.57
N LEU A 278 -7.82 -10.75 6.71
CA LEU A 278 -7.84 -12.07 6.10
C LEU A 278 -7.22 -12.11 4.70
N THR A 279 -7.13 -10.98 4.01
CA THR A 279 -6.60 -10.88 2.66
C THR A 279 -5.44 -9.86 2.60
N THR A 280 -4.88 -9.68 1.42
CA THR A 280 -3.94 -8.58 1.12
C THR A 280 -4.70 -7.58 0.25
N THR A 281 -5.07 -6.44 0.80
CA THR A 281 -5.79 -5.42 0.02
C THR A 281 -4.81 -4.52 -0.74
N THR A 282 -3.70 -4.19 -0.09
CA THR A 282 -2.54 -3.49 -0.62
C THR A 282 -1.27 -4.09 -0.03
N VAL A 283 -0.11 -3.63 -0.49
CA VAL A 283 1.18 -3.99 0.10
C VAL A 283 2.02 -2.74 0.29
N ASN A 284 2.91 -2.78 1.28
CA ASN A 284 4.07 -1.91 1.28
C ASN A 284 5.26 -2.63 0.60
N LEU A 285 6.30 -1.88 0.23
CA LEU A 285 7.58 -2.42 -0.21
C LEU A 285 8.63 -2.18 0.86
N THR A 286 9.42 -3.21 1.17
CA THR A 286 10.49 -3.18 2.16
C THR A 286 11.77 -3.83 1.62
N SER A 287 12.92 -3.41 2.11
CA SER A 287 14.23 -3.93 1.73
C SER A 287 15.15 -3.97 2.94
N THR A 288 16.34 -4.53 2.79
CA THR A 288 17.39 -4.29 3.78
C THR A 288 17.75 -2.80 3.82
N GLU A 289 18.40 -2.34 4.88
CA GLU A 289 18.99 -0.99 4.94
C GLU A 289 20.33 -0.88 4.21
N THR A 290 20.88 -2.01 3.74
CA THR A 290 22.19 -2.05 3.08
C THR A 290 22.03 -1.79 1.60
N ALA A 291 22.76 -0.81 1.08
CA ALA A 291 22.83 -0.59 -0.36
C ALA A 291 23.37 -1.85 -1.06
N SER A 292 22.71 -2.34 -2.10
CA SER A 292 23.06 -3.57 -2.82
C SER A 292 24.52 -3.57 -3.29
N ALA A 293 25.01 -2.44 -3.79
CA ALA A 293 26.39 -2.27 -4.23
C ALA A 293 27.43 -2.27 -3.08
N ALA A 294 26.99 -2.13 -1.82
CA ALA A 294 27.85 -2.07 -0.63
C ALA A 294 27.83 -3.37 0.21
N VAL A 295 27.14 -4.41 -0.27
CA VAL A 295 27.01 -5.68 0.46
C VAL A 295 28.38 -6.36 0.56
N THR A 296 28.90 -6.43 1.79
CA THR A 296 30.18 -7.08 2.14
C THR A 296 30.06 -7.98 3.37
N ARG A 297 28.93 -7.93 4.06
CA ARG A 297 28.63 -8.66 5.29
C ARG A 297 27.24 -9.29 5.19
N ASP A 298 26.99 -10.29 6.04
CA ASP A 298 25.73 -11.00 6.07
C ASP A 298 24.55 -10.03 6.21
N LEU A 299 23.49 -10.30 5.45
CA LEU A 299 22.32 -9.45 5.35
C LEU A 299 21.20 -10.00 6.22
N VAL A 300 20.73 -9.19 7.16
CA VAL A 300 19.45 -9.44 7.83
C VAL A 300 18.35 -9.03 6.85
N LEU A 301 17.54 -9.99 6.41
CA LEU A 301 16.43 -9.71 5.50
C LEU A 301 15.26 -9.04 6.23
N PRO A 302 14.40 -8.29 5.51
CA PRO A 302 13.26 -7.60 6.12
C PRO A 302 12.35 -8.55 6.89
N SER A 303 11.97 -8.18 8.11
CA SER A 303 11.11 -9.03 8.94
C SER A 303 9.74 -9.29 8.32
N GLY A 304 9.20 -8.30 7.58
CA GLY A 304 7.96 -8.40 6.81
C GLY A 304 7.98 -9.44 5.69
N PHE A 305 9.17 -9.89 5.26
CA PHE A 305 9.30 -11.03 4.34
C PHE A 305 8.94 -12.36 5.02
N TRP A 306 9.21 -12.48 6.32
CA TRP A 306 9.03 -13.73 7.06
C TRP A 306 7.66 -13.83 7.71
N LEU A 307 7.18 -12.74 8.32
CA LEU A 307 6.01 -12.70 9.19
C LEU A 307 5.35 -11.31 9.16
N ASN A 308 4.06 -11.23 9.54
CA ASN A 308 3.45 -9.94 9.89
C ASN A 308 3.87 -9.53 11.31
N THR A 309 5.12 -9.08 11.45
CA THR A 309 5.73 -8.64 12.71
C THR A 309 4.94 -7.52 13.39
N ASP A 310 4.39 -6.59 12.59
CA ASP A 310 3.68 -5.42 13.10
C ASP A 310 2.40 -5.80 13.85
N LEU A 311 1.66 -6.81 13.39
CA LEU A 311 0.52 -7.32 14.15
C LEU A 311 0.92 -8.38 15.16
N LEU A 312 1.61 -9.45 14.76
CA LEU A 312 1.85 -10.61 15.62
C LEU A 312 2.71 -10.27 16.83
N ILE A 313 3.79 -9.51 16.64
CA ILE A 313 4.76 -9.21 17.69
C ILE A 313 4.47 -7.84 18.30
N ASN A 314 4.38 -6.79 17.49
CA ASN A 314 4.33 -5.42 18.00
C ASN A 314 2.95 -5.06 18.60
N SER A 315 1.85 -5.55 18.00
CA SER A 315 0.49 -5.18 18.42
C SER A 315 -0.20 -6.22 19.30
N LEU A 316 -0.07 -7.51 18.98
CA LEU A 316 -0.72 -8.61 19.70
C LEU A 316 0.18 -9.20 20.80
N HIS A 317 1.44 -8.74 20.86
CA HIS A 317 2.42 -9.09 21.89
C HIS A 317 2.63 -10.61 22.02
N LEU A 318 2.74 -11.32 20.88
CA LEU A 318 3.15 -12.72 20.91
C LEU A 318 4.61 -12.83 21.36
N PRO A 319 4.92 -13.74 22.30
CA PRO A 319 6.28 -13.92 22.79
C PRO A 319 7.12 -14.65 21.74
N ALA A 320 7.73 -13.92 20.82
CA ALA A 320 8.67 -14.50 19.86
C ALA A 320 10.09 -14.51 20.48
N ALA A 321 10.51 -15.66 21.01
CA ALA A 321 11.80 -15.86 21.66
C ALA A 321 12.99 -15.95 20.68
N HIS A 322 12.86 -15.40 19.47
CA HIS A 322 13.92 -15.41 18.47
C HIS A 322 15.08 -14.50 18.91
N ARG A 323 16.31 -15.02 18.86
CA ARG A 323 17.52 -14.30 19.28
C ARG A 323 17.96 -13.25 18.25
N ALA A 324 17.61 -13.44 16.99
CA ALA A 324 17.87 -12.54 15.87
C ALA A 324 16.97 -12.92 14.67
N TRP A 325 16.74 -11.97 13.77
CA TRP A 325 16.10 -12.23 12.48
C TRP A 325 17.02 -13.05 11.56
N PRO A 326 16.48 -13.89 10.65
CA PRO A 326 17.27 -14.67 9.70
C PRO A 326 18.24 -13.79 8.90
N ALA A 327 19.52 -14.12 9.00
CA ALA A 327 20.58 -13.49 8.24
C ALA A 327 21.08 -14.42 7.12
N VAL A 328 21.40 -13.83 5.98
CA VAL A 328 21.89 -14.53 4.79
C VAL A 328 23.36 -14.18 4.56
N PRO A 329 24.25 -15.16 4.30
CA PRO A 329 25.63 -14.91 3.92
C PRO A 329 25.74 -13.95 2.72
N ALA A 330 26.62 -12.94 2.83
CA ALA A 330 26.83 -11.97 1.75
C ALA A 330 27.12 -12.63 0.39
N ALA A 331 27.91 -13.71 0.40
CA ALA A 331 28.27 -14.46 -0.78
C ALA A 331 27.06 -15.10 -1.49
N HIS A 332 26.05 -15.55 -0.74
CA HIS A 332 24.84 -16.14 -1.31
C HIS A 332 23.98 -15.06 -1.99
N TYR A 333 23.84 -13.89 -1.35
CA TYR A 333 23.17 -12.73 -1.96
C TYR A 333 23.86 -12.29 -3.26
N LEU A 334 25.16 -12.03 -3.22
CA LEU A 334 25.90 -11.56 -4.40
C LEU A 334 25.84 -12.56 -5.57
N ARG A 335 25.89 -13.86 -5.26
CA ARG A 335 25.78 -14.92 -6.27
C ARG A 335 24.38 -15.00 -6.86
N SER A 336 23.33 -14.86 -6.04
CA SER A 336 21.95 -14.91 -6.54
C SER A 336 21.65 -13.78 -7.54
N LEU A 337 22.25 -12.60 -7.38
CA LEU A 337 22.13 -11.52 -8.36
C LEU A 337 22.56 -11.96 -9.77
N THR A 338 23.62 -12.78 -9.85
CA THR A 338 24.11 -13.33 -11.11
C THR A 338 23.30 -14.54 -11.55
N ASN A 339 23.07 -15.52 -10.65
CA ASN A 339 22.36 -16.77 -10.95
C ASN A 339 20.93 -16.54 -11.49
N PHE A 340 20.27 -15.48 -11.04
CA PHE A 340 18.90 -15.14 -11.45
C PHE A 340 18.85 -13.90 -12.35
N GLY A 341 19.98 -13.38 -12.83
CA GLY A 341 20.03 -12.27 -13.77
C GLY A 341 19.31 -11.00 -13.31
N PHE A 342 19.54 -10.60 -12.05
CA PHE A 342 18.97 -9.38 -11.48
C PHE A 342 19.43 -8.15 -12.27
N ARG A 343 18.48 -7.29 -12.58
CA ARG A 343 18.73 -6.02 -13.27
C ARG A 343 17.63 -5.00 -13.01
N LEU A 344 17.96 -3.73 -13.20
CA LEU A 344 17.01 -2.64 -13.39
C LEU A 344 16.88 -2.36 -14.89
N GLU A 345 15.65 -2.32 -15.39
CA GLU A 345 15.35 -2.01 -16.79
C GLU A 345 14.21 -0.97 -16.86
N ASP A 346 14.41 0.05 -17.69
CA ASP A 346 13.33 0.95 -18.12
C ASP A 346 13.29 0.92 -19.66
N PRO A 347 12.37 0.12 -20.24
CA PRO A 347 12.25 0.00 -21.69
C PRO A 347 11.93 1.32 -22.39
N GLU A 348 11.29 2.29 -21.72
CA GLU A 348 10.91 3.56 -22.34
C GLU A 348 12.13 4.46 -22.60
N SER A 349 13.05 4.54 -21.64
CA SER A 349 14.32 5.25 -21.83
C SER A 349 15.43 4.40 -22.43
N GLY A 350 15.21 3.08 -22.57
CA GLY A 350 16.24 2.12 -22.96
C GLY A 350 17.31 1.90 -21.89
N PHE A 351 17.02 2.27 -20.63
CA PHE A 351 17.96 2.12 -19.53
C PHE A 351 18.08 0.67 -19.08
N PHE A 352 19.31 0.27 -18.78
CA PHE A 352 19.65 -1.06 -18.29
C PHE A 352 20.80 -0.96 -17.27
N LYS A 353 20.68 -1.67 -16.15
CA LYS A 353 21.76 -1.81 -15.17
C LYS A 353 21.67 -3.17 -14.47
N SER A 354 22.73 -3.97 -14.52
CA SER A 354 22.82 -5.21 -13.76
C SER A 354 22.84 -4.97 -12.25
N GLY A 355 22.27 -5.91 -11.50
CA GLY A 355 22.16 -5.86 -10.04
C GLY A 355 20.74 -5.61 -9.55
N ASP A 356 20.61 -5.44 -8.24
CA ASP A 356 19.34 -5.20 -7.56
C ASP A 356 18.93 -3.72 -7.61
N THR A 357 17.83 -3.37 -6.94
CA THR A 357 17.52 -1.99 -6.56
C THR A 357 18.62 -1.37 -5.69
N PHE A 358 18.52 -0.06 -5.38
CA PHE A 358 19.55 0.61 -4.59
C PHE A 358 19.80 -0.09 -3.24
N PHE A 359 18.73 -0.42 -2.52
CA PHE A 359 18.79 -1.28 -1.34
C PHE A 359 18.62 -2.74 -1.71
N ALA A 360 19.34 -3.62 -1.03
CA ALA A 360 19.31 -5.06 -1.30
C ALA A 360 17.98 -5.69 -0.88
N PHE A 361 17.52 -6.66 -1.67
CA PHE A 361 16.42 -7.56 -1.36
C PHE A 361 15.07 -6.86 -1.15
N LEU A 362 14.68 -6.01 -2.11
CA LEU A 362 13.36 -5.36 -2.10
C LEU A 362 12.23 -6.36 -2.31
N VAL A 363 11.23 -6.38 -1.44
CA VAL A 363 10.09 -7.32 -1.47
C VAL A 363 8.80 -6.68 -0.95
N PRO A 364 7.62 -7.21 -1.35
CA PRO A 364 6.36 -6.81 -0.74
C PRO A 364 6.24 -7.28 0.73
N GLU A 365 5.60 -6.46 1.55
CA GLU A 365 5.17 -6.78 2.92
C GLU A 365 3.75 -6.26 3.18
N VAL A 366 3.17 -6.61 4.34
CA VAL A 366 1.82 -6.16 4.72
C VAL A 366 1.80 -4.64 4.86
N ALA A 367 0.78 -4.00 4.29
CA ALA A 367 0.62 -2.55 4.33
C ALA A 367 0.22 -2.05 5.73
N ASP A 368 0.63 -0.83 6.09
CA ASP A 368 0.31 -0.25 7.40
C ASP A 368 -1.20 0.00 7.55
N GLU A 369 -1.89 0.38 6.48
CA GLU A 369 -3.34 0.59 6.48
C GLU A 369 -4.14 -0.67 6.78
N ASP A 370 -3.64 -1.85 6.39
CA ASP A 370 -4.26 -3.12 6.74
C ASP A 370 -4.05 -3.43 8.23
N ASN A 371 -2.83 -3.22 8.71
CA ASN A 371 -2.48 -3.41 10.10
C ASN A 371 -3.24 -2.45 11.03
N GLU A 372 -3.42 -1.18 10.65
CA GLU A 372 -4.08 -0.17 11.49
C GLU A 372 -5.57 -0.45 11.67
N VAL A 373 -6.26 -0.96 10.64
CA VAL A 373 -7.67 -1.38 10.77
C VAL A 373 -7.78 -2.52 11.78
N VAL A 374 -6.89 -3.52 11.72
CA VAL A 374 -6.87 -4.60 12.72
C VAL A 374 -6.56 -4.07 14.12
N ARG A 375 -5.56 -3.19 14.27
CA ARG A 375 -5.22 -2.56 15.55
C ARG A 375 -6.42 -1.82 16.16
N GLN A 376 -7.14 -1.03 15.36
CA GLN A 376 -8.29 -0.30 15.88
C GLN A 376 -9.49 -1.21 16.16
N MET A 377 -9.76 -2.24 15.34
CA MET A 377 -10.81 -3.20 15.64
C MET A 377 -10.56 -3.92 16.97
N VAL A 378 -9.31 -4.32 17.25
CA VAL A 378 -8.93 -4.92 18.54
C VAL A 378 -9.04 -3.90 19.67
N ARG A 379 -8.49 -2.69 19.51
CA ARG A 379 -8.55 -1.63 20.55
C ARG A 379 -9.98 -1.23 20.91
N ARG A 380 -10.90 -1.25 19.95
CA ARG A 380 -12.33 -0.92 20.14
C ARG A 380 -13.17 -2.13 20.59
N GLY A 381 -12.57 -3.32 20.69
CA GLY A 381 -13.28 -4.54 21.09
C GLY A 381 -14.24 -5.11 20.04
N LEU A 382 -14.11 -4.72 18.76
CA LEU A 382 -14.93 -5.30 17.67
C LEU A 382 -14.53 -6.74 17.35
N ILE A 383 -13.26 -7.06 17.56
CA ILE A 383 -12.73 -8.43 17.56
C ILE A 383 -11.74 -8.56 18.71
N THR A 384 -11.58 -9.77 19.25
CA THR A 384 -10.58 -10.02 20.29
C THR A 384 -9.18 -10.13 19.71
N ALA A 385 -8.15 -9.83 20.53
CA ALA A 385 -6.75 -10.06 20.15
C ALA A 385 -6.49 -11.53 19.80
N ARG A 386 -7.15 -12.46 20.51
CA ARG A 386 -7.10 -13.90 20.23
C ARG A 386 -7.68 -14.24 18.86
N PHE A 387 -8.81 -13.65 18.47
CA PHE A 387 -9.40 -13.86 17.14
C PHE A 387 -8.45 -13.40 16.04
N ALA A 388 -7.92 -12.17 16.17
CA ALA A 388 -6.95 -11.63 15.23
C ALA A 388 -5.70 -12.54 15.13
N ALA A 389 -5.15 -12.99 16.27
CA ALA A 389 -4.00 -13.89 16.30
C ALA A 389 -4.30 -15.24 15.65
N CYS A 390 -5.45 -15.86 15.94
CA CYS A 390 -5.83 -17.16 15.35
C CYS A 390 -5.97 -17.08 13.83
N ALA A 391 -6.52 -15.97 13.32
CA ALA A 391 -6.62 -15.69 11.89
C ALA A 391 -5.25 -15.47 11.24
N LEU A 392 -4.38 -14.65 11.85
CA LEU A 392 -3.02 -14.40 11.35
C LEU A 392 -2.12 -15.64 11.42
N MET A 393 -2.38 -16.55 12.37
CA MET A 393 -1.65 -17.80 12.53
C MET A 393 -2.06 -18.89 11.52
N VAL A 394 -3.10 -18.67 10.71
CA VAL A 394 -3.37 -19.48 9.52
C VAL A 394 -2.41 -19.04 8.42
N ASP A 395 -1.59 -19.98 7.95
CA ASP A 395 -0.58 -19.72 6.90
C ASP A 395 0.34 -18.52 7.22
N PHE A 396 0.79 -18.44 8.48
CA PHE A 396 1.51 -17.29 9.02
C PHE A 396 2.85 -16.99 8.33
N ALA A 397 3.44 -17.98 7.66
CA ALA A 397 4.67 -17.86 6.88
C ALA A 397 4.48 -17.08 5.57
N ASN A 398 3.23 -16.84 5.16
CA ASN A 398 2.86 -16.04 4.00
C ASN A 398 2.09 -14.78 4.46
N PRO A 399 2.81 -13.74 4.92
CA PRO A 399 2.17 -12.54 5.46
C PRO A 399 1.39 -11.76 4.40
N VAL A 400 1.81 -11.83 3.14
CA VAL A 400 1.10 -11.28 1.97
C VAL A 400 0.66 -12.39 1.02
N PHE A 401 -0.44 -12.14 0.30
CA PHE A 401 -0.98 -13.00 -0.75
C PHE A 401 -1.32 -14.44 -0.33
N SER A 402 -1.61 -14.69 0.95
CA SER A 402 -2.03 -16.01 1.45
C SER A 402 -3.43 -16.39 0.94
N PRO A 403 -3.57 -17.39 0.05
CA PRO A 403 -4.90 -17.87 -0.37
C PRO A 403 -5.61 -18.61 0.76
N ALA A 404 -4.85 -19.29 1.62
CA ALA A 404 -5.38 -20.03 2.76
C ALA A 404 -6.10 -19.08 3.74
N ARG A 405 -5.45 -17.98 4.13
CA ARG A 405 -6.08 -16.98 5.00
C ARG A 405 -7.23 -16.26 4.28
N ALA A 406 -7.08 -15.94 3.00
CA ALA A 406 -8.15 -15.31 2.22
C ALA A 406 -9.40 -16.20 2.08
N ALA A 407 -9.24 -17.52 2.04
CA ALA A 407 -10.36 -18.45 1.98
C ALA A 407 -11.32 -18.35 3.18
N LEU A 408 -10.84 -17.87 4.34
CA LEU A 408 -11.65 -17.65 5.54
C LEU A 408 -12.67 -16.50 5.36
N MET A 409 -12.50 -15.63 4.36
CA MET A 409 -13.47 -14.57 4.05
C MET A 409 -14.88 -15.11 3.79
N ARG A 410 -15.03 -16.37 3.35
CA ARG A 410 -16.34 -17.00 3.10
C ARG A 410 -17.22 -17.10 4.36
N TYR A 411 -16.62 -17.01 5.56
CA TYR A 411 -17.31 -17.07 6.84
C TYR A 411 -17.63 -15.69 7.42
N VAL A 412 -17.18 -14.62 6.76
CA VAL A 412 -17.45 -13.26 7.20
C VAL A 412 -18.79 -12.79 6.62
N PRO A 413 -19.73 -12.30 7.45
CA PRO A 413 -21.00 -11.76 6.96
C PRO A 413 -20.80 -10.57 6.02
N THR A 414 -21.60 -10.48 4.96
CA THR A 414 -21.61 -9.32 4.05
C THR A 414 -22.66 -8.27 4.45
N GLY A 415 -23.59 -8.62 5.33
CA GLY A 415 -24.61 -7.73 5.87
C GLY A 415 -24.30 -7.29 7.30
N THR A 416 -25.14 -6.39 7.81
CA THR A 416 -25.06 -5.87 9.17
C THR A 416 -25.06 -7.01 10.20
N SER A 417 -24.12 -6.98 11.14
CA SER A 417 -23.90 -8.02 12.15
C SER A 417 -23.76 -7.42 13.55
N PRO A 418 -24.15 -8.11 14.63
CA PRO A 418 -23.94 -7.61 15.99
C PRO A 418 -22.47 -7.39 16.29
N ALA A 419 -22.11 -6.20 16.77
CA ALA A 419 -20.73 -5.84 17.08
C ALA A 419 -20.15 -6.68 18.23
N ALA A 420 -20.97 -6.91 19.26
CA ALA A 420 -20.55 -7.58 20.49
C ALA A 420 -20.16 -9.06 20.31
N THR A 421 -20.59 -9.71 19.22
CA THR A 421 -20.35 -11.13 18.98
C THR A 421 -19.71 -11.38 17.60
N LEU A 422 -19.19 -10.35 16.94
CA LEU A 422 -18.73 -10.45 15.56
C LEU A 422 -17.60 -11.48 15.42
N GLY A 423 -16.55 -11.34 16.23
CA GLY A 423 -15.41 -12.26 16.23
C GLY A 423 -15.79 -13.70 16.59
N GLU A 424 -16.58 -13.89 17.65
CA GLU A 424 -17.04 -15.21 18.11
C GLU A 424 -17.94 -15.90 17.09
N SER A 425 -18.82 -15.16 16.41
CA SER A 425 -19.73 -15.72 15.41
C SER A 425 -18.98 -16.22 14.19
N ILE A 426 -17.98 -15.45 13.73
CA ILE A 426 -17.11 -15.84 12.62
C ILE A 426 -16.25 -17.05 13.02
N ALA A 427 -15.64 -17.03 14.21
CA ALA A 427 -14.87 -18.15 14.72
C ALA A 427 -15.70 -19.44 14.81
N THR A 428 -16.93 -19.34 15.32
CA THR A 428 -17.87 -20.47 15.41
C THR A 428 -18.20 -21.04 14.03
N ALA A 429 -18.44 -20.18 13.03
CA ALA A 429 -18.69 -20.61 11.66
C ALA A 429 -17.49 -21.35 11.06
N ILE A 430 -16.27 -20.84 11.27
CA ILE A 430 -15.03 -21.49 10.81
C ILE A 430 -14.82 -22.84 11.49
N VAL A 431 -14.94 -22.90 12.83
CA VAL A 431 -14.77 -24.14 13.62
C VAL A 431 -15.80 -25.19 13.22
N THR A 432 -17.06 -24.79 13.02
CA THR A 432 -18.12 -25.70 12.56
C THR A 432 -17.77 -26.28 11.18
N ALA A 433 -17.31 -25.45 10.26
CA ALA A 433 -16.93 -25.90 8.93
C ALA A 433 -15.69 -26.81 8.94
N ALA A 434 -14.74 -26.58 9.84
CA ALA A 434 -13.51 -27.37 9.96
C ALA A 434 -13.76 -28.88 10.14
N ALA A 435 -14.85 -29.27 10.81
CA ALA A 435 -15.22 -30.67 11.02
C ALA A 435 -15.45 -31.46 9.72
N ALA A 436 -15.81 -30.78 8.63
CA ALA A 436 -16.04 -31.37 7.32
C ALA A 436 -14.91 -31.11 6.31
N ARG A 437 -13.77 -30.57 6.76
CA ARG A 437 -12.64 -30.18 5.90
C ARG A 437 -11.40 -31.03 6.20
N PRO A 438 -10.47 -31.17 5.23
CA PRO A 438 -9.20 -31.85 5.48
C PRO A 438 -8.39 -31.18 6.59
N ALA A 439 -7.56 -31.93 7.31
CA ALA A 439 -6.76 -31.43 8.43
C ALA A 439 -5.78 -30.29 8.06
N GLY A 440 -5.37 -30.20 6.79
CA GLY A 440 -4.52 -29.12 6.27
C GLY A 440 -5.29 -27.87 5.81
N SER A 441 -6.62 -27.89 5.83
CA SER A 441 -7.45 -26.76 5.38
C SER A 441 -7.24 -25.52 6.26
N PRO A 442 -7.47 -24.30 5.72
CA PRO A 442 -7.40 -23.09 6.53
C PRO A 442 -8.42 -23.09 7.67
N GLU A 443 -9.59 -23.71 7.49
CA GLU A 443 -10.57 -23.89 8.56
C GLU A 443 -10.04 -24.77 9.70
N ALA A 444 -9.39 -25.90 9.37
CA ALA A 444 -8.80 -26.78 10.37
C ALA A 444 -7.63 -26.11 11.12
N GLN A 445 -6.80 -25.34 10.41
CA GLN A 445 -5.73 -24.55 11.06
C GLN A 445 -6.29 -23.50 12.01
N PHE A 446 -7.31 -22.74 11.58
CA PHE A 446 -7.97 -21.76 12.43
C PHE A 446 -8.62 -22.44 13.65
N ALA A 447 -9.32 -23.55 13.46
CA ALA A 447 -9.98 -24.26 14.54
C ALA A 447 -8.99 -24.81 15.58
N ALA A 448 -7.84 -25.33 15.13
CA ALA A 448 -6.76 -25.76 16.02
C ALA A 448 -6.18 -24.58 16.82
N ASN A 449 -5.96 -23.44 16.17
CA ASN A 449 -5.54 -22.20 16.84
C ASN A 449 -6.58 -21.74 17.88
N TRP A 450 -7.86 -21.76 17.51
CA TRP A 450 -8.97 -21.31 18.34
C TRP A 450 -9.28 -22.24 19.51
N ALA A 451 -8.92 -23.54 19.42
CA ALA A 451 -9.15 -24.52 20.48
C ALA A 451 -8.18 -24.39 21.67
N LEU A 452 -7.07 -23.67 21.53
CA LEU A 452 -6.10 -23.44 22.60
C LEU A 452 -6.76 -22.69 23.77
N ALA A 453 -6.40 -22.98 25.01
CA ALA A 453 -6.93 -22.24 26.15
C ALA A 453 -6.46 -20.78 26.17
N GLU A 454 -7.14 -19.93 26.93
CA GLU A 454 -6.89 -18.48 26.96
C GLU A 454 -5.46 -18.13 27.45
N ASP A 455 -4.89 -18.96 28.33
CA ASP A 455 -3.53 -18.84 28.85
C ASP A 455 -2.47 -19.58 28.00
N GLU A 456 -2.89 -20.43 27.05
CA GLU A 456 -2.01 -21.28 26.26
C GLU A 456 -1.69 -20.71 24.87
N TRP A 457 -2.61 -19.96 24.26
CA TRP A 457 -2.48 -19.58 22.84
C TRP A 457 -1.26 -18.71 22.56
N LYS A 458 -0.92 -17.76 23.45
CA LYS A 458 0.26 -16.89 23.28
C LYS A 458 1.56 -17.68 23.36
N PRO A 459 1.83 -18.47 24.42
CA PRO A 459 3.01 -19.34 24.48
C PRO A 459 3.15 -20.27 23.28
N GLU A 460 2.05 -20.91 22.85
CA GLU A 460 2.09 -21.87 21.75
C GLU A 460 2.38 -21.18 20.40
N PHE A 461 1.74 -20.05 20.11
CA PHE A 461 2.06 -19.29 18.90
C PHE A 461 3.50 -18.76 18.94
N GLY A 462 3.96 -18.26 20.09
CA GLY A 462 5.36 -17.84 20.28
C GLY A 462 6.36 -18.96 19.99
N ARG A 463 6.08 -20.17 20.48
CA ARG A 463 6.89 -21.37 20.21
C ARG A 463 6.91 -21.71 18.71
N ARG A 464 5.74 -21.71 18.05
CA ARG A 464 5.63 -21.99 16.60
C ARG A 464 6.39 -20.97 15.75
N LEU A 465 6.26 -19.68 16.07
CA LEU A 465 6.99 -18.61 15.38
C LEU A 465 8.51 -18.76 15.57
N THR A 466 8.96 -19.11 16.78
CA THR A 466 10.38 -19.35 17.06
C THR A 466 10.90 -20.54 16.27
N THR A 467 10.21 -21.69 16.31
CA THR A 467 10.59 -22.89 15.54
C THR A 467 10.66 -22.61 14.03
N TYR A 468 9.70 -21.87 13.50
CA TYR A 468 9.71 -21.44 12.09
C TYR A 468 10.92 -20.57 11.76
N LEU A 469 11.18 -19.53 12.56
CA LEU A 469 12.30 -18.61 12.31
C LEU A 469 13.66 -19.29 12.44
N ASP A 470 13.81 -20.25 13.37
CA ASP A 470 15.02 -21.07 13.50
C ASP A 470 15.24 -21.92 12.22
N ALA A 471 14.19 -22.60 11.74
CA ALA A 471 14.27 -23.38 10.51
C ALA A 471 14.57 -22.50 9.28
N VAL A 472 13.98 -21.31 9.21
CA VAL A 472 14.26 -20.33 8.16
C VAL A 472 15.73 -19.89 8.21
N ALA A 473 16.24 -19.59 9.40
CA ALA A 473 17.63 -19.16 9.61
C ALA A 473 18.64 -20.25 9.22
N ASP A 474 18.36 -21.52 9.52
CA ASP A 474 19.21 -22.64 9.13
C ASP A 474 19.26 -22.79 7.61
N ARG A 475 18.11 -22.71 6.95
CA ARG A 475 18.04 -22.80 5.48
C ARG A 475 18.68 -21.59 4.79
N ALA A 476 18.51 -20.38 5.31
CA ALA A 476 19.08 -19.14 4.79
C ALA A 476 20.63 -19.17 4.70
N ARG A 477 21.28 -19.99 5.54
CA ARG A 477 22.74 -20.16 5.52
C ARG A 477 23.24 -21.07 4.40
N THR A 478 22.35 -21.84 3.78
CA THR A 478 22.69 -22.70 2.63
C THR A 478 22.40 -21.96 1.33
N GLU A 479 23.22 -22.20 0.29
CA GLU A 479 23.02 -21.59 -1.03
C GLU A 479 21.66 -22.00 -1.62
N ALA A 480 21.33 -23.31 -1.60
CA ALA A 480 20.05 -23.80 -2.10
C ALA A 480 18.85 -23.23 -1.34
N GLY A 481 18.92 -23.13 -0.01
CA GLY A 481 17.84 -22.56 0.79
C GLY A 481 17.65 -21.07 0.53
N PHE A 482 18.73 -20.31 0.33
CA PHE A 482 18.61 -18.91 -0.05
C PHE A 482 18.10 -18.73 -1.49
N ASP A 483 18.52 -19.56 -2.43
CA ASP A 483 17.98 -19.57 -3.79
C ASP A 483 16.46 -19.81 -3.81
N ASP A 484 15.95 -20.71 -2.95
CA ASP A 484 14.51 -20.90 -2.75
C ASP A 484 13.82 -19.62 -2.27
N TYR A 485 14.46 -18.87 -1.36
CA TYR A 485 13.92 -17.60 -0.87
C TYR A 485 13.98 -16.49 -1.92
N VAL A 486 14.97 -16.49 -2.80
CA VAL A 486 15.02 -15.57 -3.95
C VAL A 486 13.86 -15.86 -4.91
N ARG A 487 13.58 -17.14 -5.20
CA ARG A 487 12.42 -17.53 -6.02
C ARG A 487 11.10 -17.14 -5.35
N LEU A 488 10.97 -17.33 -4.04
CA LEU A 488 9.79 -16.90 -3.28
C LEU A 488 9.61 -15.37 -3.32
N ALA A 489 10.69 -14.62 -3.13
CA ALA A 489 10.69 -13.16 -3.23
C ALA A 489 10.22 -12.72 -4.63
N GLU A 490 10.74 -13.33 -5.68
CA GLU A 490 10.32 -13.03 -7.05
C GLU A 490 8.86 -13.42 -7.30
N SER A 491 8.39 -14.55 -6.79
CA SER A 491 6.97 -14.91 -6.89
C SER A 491 6.06 -13.85 -6.26
N ARG A 492 6.46 -13.27 -5.12
CA ARG A 492 5.68 -12.19 -4.47
C ARG A 492 5.78 -10.88 -5.23
N ARG A 493 6.94 -10.57 -5.83
CA ARG A 493 7.10 -9.43 -6.74
C ARG A 493 6.22 -9.58 -7.97
N LEU A 494 6.10 -10.78 -8.54
CA LEU A 494 5.18 -11.05 -9.65
C LEU A 494 3.72 -10.80 -9.24
N ASP A 495 3.29 -11.31 -8.08
CA ASP A 495 1.95 -11.01 -7.54
C ASP A 495 1.73 -9.50 -7.38
N PHE A 496 2.74 -8.74 -6.94
CA PHE A 496 2.66 -7.27 -6.86
C PHE A 496 2.64 -6.58 -8.24
N ARG A 497 3.43 -7.05 -9.22
CA ARG A 497 3.44 -6.51 -10.60
C ARG A 497 2.10 -6.70 -11.30
N ASP A 498 1.32 -7.70 -10.91
CA ASP A 498 -0.04 -7.93 -11.41
C ASP A 498 -1.05 -6.93 -10.80
N THR A 499 -0.64 -6.12 -9.82
CA THR A 499 -1.45 -5.04 -9.25
C THR A 499 -1.22 -3.71 -9.97
N ARG A 500 -2.20 -2.80 -9.87
CA ARG A 500 -2.06 -1.44 -10.41
C ARG A 500 -1.18 -0.51 -9.57
N LEU A 501 -0.78 -0.93 -8.37
CA LEU A 501 0.18 -0.20 -7.53
C LEU A 501 1.60 -0.28 -8.08
N HIS A 502 1.89 -1.21 -9.00
CA HIS A 502 3.16 -1.27 -9.72
C HIS A 502 3.13 -0.31 -10.91
N GLU A 503 3.41 0.97 -10.63
CA GLU A 503 3.28 2.07 -11.58
C GLU A 503 4.54 2.31 -12.43
N PHE A 504 5.74 2.02 -11.90
CA PHE A 504 7.01 2.39 -12.52
C PHE A 504 7.91 1.18 -12.75
N ALA A 505 8.57 1.14 -13.92
CA ALA A 505 9.43 0.03 -14.33
C ALA A 505 10.61 -0.21 -13.36
N LEU A 506 11.12 0.85 -12.74
CA LEU A 506 12.27 0.81 -11.85
C LEU A 506 11.93 0.60 -10.36
N THR A 507 10.64 0.47 -10.01
CA THR A 507 10.23 0.19 -8.62
C THR A 507 10.79 -1.14 -8.12
N LEU A 508 10.84 -2.17 -8.99
CA LEU A 508 11.33 -3.51 -8.65
C LEU A 508 12.48 -3.92 -9.58
N PRO A 509 13.42 -4.77 -9.12
CA PRO A 509 14.35 -5.42 -10.05
C PRO A 509 13.59 -6.37 -10.97
N VAL A 510 14.16 -6.71 -12.11
CA VAL A 510 13.74 -7.80 -13.00
C VAL A 510 14.74 -8.94 -12.90
N THR A 511 14.27 -10.18 -13.05
CA THR A 511 15.07 -11.40 -13.00
C THR A 511 14.88 -12.22 -14.27
N GLU A 512 15.62 -13.32 -14.41
CA GLU A 512 15.44 -14.34 -15.44
C GLU A 512 14.41 -15.43 -15.05
N ILE A 513 13.82 -15.33 -13.86
CA ILE A 513 12.70 -16.20 -13.48
C ILE A 513 11.50 -15.82 -14.35
N ALA A 514 10.93 -16.81 -15.03
CA ALA A 514 9.86 -16.60 -15.99
C ALA A 514 8.62 -15.95 -15.33
N ARG A 515 7.96 -15.02 -16.04
CA ARG A 515 6.78 -14.30 -15.51
C ARG A 515 5.60 -15.23 -15.23
N ASP A 516 5.50 -16.31 -15.99
CA ASP A 516 4.51 -17.39 -15.88
C ASP A 516 4.97 -18.52 -14.94
N ALA A 517 6.09 -18.37 -14.23
CA ALA A 517 6.50 -19.32 -13.22
C ALA A 517 5.41 -19.50 -12.17
N ALA A 518 5.24 -20.75 -11.74
CA ALA A 518 4.27 -21.11 -10.72
C ALA A 518 4.48 -20.27 -9.46
N ARG A 519 3.40 -19.69 -8.93
CA ARG A 519 3.47 -18.92 -7.69
C ARG A 519 3.89 -19.81 -6.53
N LEU A 520 4.71 -19.27 -5.64
CA LEU A 520 5.31 -20.00 -4.54
C LEU A 520 4.74 -19.54 -3.20
N GLN A 521 4.89 -20.40 -2.20
CA GLN A 521 4.54 -20.15 -0.81
C GLN A 521 5.65 -20.68 0.12
N MET A 522 5.78 -20.03 1.28
CA MET A 522 6.62 -20.50 2.38
C MET A 522 5.85 -21.50 3.23
N ASN A 523 6.51 -22.58 3.65
CA ASN A 523 5.97 -23.56 4.59
C ASN A 523 6.44 -23.24 6.03
N ALA A 524 5.73 -23.78 7.03
CA ALA A 524 6.05 -23.55 8.44
C ALA A 524 7.40 -24.14 8.90
N ASP A 525 8.03 -24.99 8.09
CA ASP A 525 9.38 -25.54 8.29
C ASP A 525 10.47 -24.75 7.53
N GLY A 526 10.12 -23.59 6.96
CA GLY A 526 11.03 -22.75 6.18
C GLY A 526 11.30 -23.27 4.76
N THR A 527 10.70 -24.37 4.32
CA THR A 527 10.80 -24.81 2.92
C THR A 527 9.89 -23.98 2.01
N VAL A 528 10.22 -23.92 0.71
CA VAL A 528 9.40 -23.25 -0.30
C VAL A 528 8.75 -24.30 -1.19
N SER A 529 7.47 -24.13 -1.48
CA SER A 529 6.70 -25.02 -2.36
C SER A 529 5.83 -24.21 -3.32
N THR A 530 5.32 -24.88 -4.36
CA THR A 530 4.31 -24.28 -5.24
C THR A 530 3.03 -24.01 -4.44
N ARG A 531 2.48 -22.81 -4.64
CA ARG A 531 1.19 -22.39 -4.07
C ARG A 531 0.09 -23.17 -4.77
N VAL A 532 -0.73 -23.87 -3.99
CA VAL A 532 -1.84 -24.71 -4.46
C VAL A 532 -3.14 -23.92 -4.53
#